data_AF-A0A6A4P7C0-F1
#
_entry.id   AF-A0A6A4P7C0-F1
#
_cell.length_a   1.000
_cell.length_b   1.000
_cell.length_c   1.000
_cell.angle_alpha   90.00
_cell.angle_beta   90.00
_cell.angle_gamma   90.00
#
_symmetry.space_group_name_H-M   'P 1'
#
loop_
_entity.id
_entity.type
_entity.pdbx_description
1 polymer ?
#
loop_
_entity_poly.entity_id
_entity_poly.type
_entity_poly.pdbx_seq_one_letter_code
_entity_poly.pdbx_strand_id
1 'polypeptide(L)'
;MCGQYIDIYNPVKSLFMFVVYTVFKYIPKYYNVVKVNQSGYNACDAKNAIAVYKSGNDMVTLQSGVHYFICSVGDDCQKHGMSVVIQVL
;
A
#
# COMPACT_ATOMS: atom_id res chain seq x y z
N MET A 1 -2.62 -12.85 2.37
CA MET A 1 -1.59 -12.12 1.63
C MET A 1 -1.91 -10.63 1.68
N CYS A 2 -1.03 -9.78 2.21
CA CYS A 2 -1.08 -8.33 2.08
C CYS A 2 -1.22 -7.93 0.60
N GLY A 3 -2.37 -7.37 0.20
CA GLY A 3 -2.53 -6.78 -1.14
C GLY A 3 -2.91 -7.73 -2.28
N GLN A 4 -3.49 -8.90 -2.01
CA GLN A 4 -3.95 -9.80 -3.08
C GLN A 4 -5.17 -9.26 -3.86
N TYR A 5 -5.80 -8.19 -3.37
CA TYR A 5 -6.92 -7.53 -4.02
C TYR A 5 -6.74 -6.02 -3.84
N ILE A 6 -6.19 -5.38 -4.88
CA ILE A 6 -5.98 -3.93 -4.98
C ILE A 6 -7.03 -3.42 -5.95
N ASP A 7 -8.13 -2.89 -5.42
CA ASP A 7 -9.12 -2.20 -6.23
C ASP A 7 -8.65 -0.75 -6.41
N ILE A 8 -8.20 -0.39 -7.61
CA ILE A 8 -7.91 1.00 -7.96
C ILE A 8 -9.19 1.60 -8.53
N TYR A 9 -9.78 2.55 -7.81
CA TYR A 9 -10.97 3.26 -8.28
C TYR A 9 -10.64 4.73 -8.49
N ASN A 10 -11.21 5.28 -9.55
CA ASN A 10 -11.17 6.70 -9.86
C ASN A 10 -12.60 7.26 -9.76
N PRO A 11 -13.02 7.75 -8.59
CA PRO A 11 -14.38 8.22 -8.34
C PRO A 11 -14.68 9.56 -9.02
N VAL A 12 -13.65 10.37 -9.31
CA VAL A 12 -13.85 11.77 -9.73
C VAL A 12 -13.25 12.01 -11.11
N LYS A 13 -14.08 11.81 -12.14
CA LYS A 13 -13.94 12.53 -13.42
C LYS A 13 -14.58 13.92 -13.30
N SER A 14 -14.16 14.70 -12.31
CA SER A 14 -14.52 16.13 -12.24
C SER A 14 -13.27 16.94 -12.50
N LEU A 15 -13.39 17.94 -13.36
CA LEU A 15 -12.37 18.58 -14.20
C LEU A 15 -11.13 19.16 -13.47
N PHE A 16 -11.03 19.05 -12.14
CA PHE A 16 -10.01 19.75 -11.34
C PHE A 16 -9.28 18.93 -10.26
N MET A 17 -9.56 17.64 -10.04
CA MET A 17 -8.78 16.84 -9.07
C MET A 17 -8.84 15.33 -9.37
N PHE A 18 -7.74 14.77 -9.90
CA PHE A 18 -7.56 13.31 -10.01
C PHE A 18 -7.21 12.75 -8.63
N VAL A 19 -8.23 12.30 -7.90
CA VAL A 19 -8.03 11.55 -6.66
C VAL A 19 -8.15 10.07 -6.98
N VAL A 20 -7.03 9.36 -6.97
CA VAL A 20 -7.02 7.90 -7.09
C VAL A 20 -7.09 7.33 -5.69
N TYR A 21 -7.88 6.28 -5.48
CA TYR A 21 -7.77 5.49 -4.27
C TYR A 21 -7.52 4.04 -4.59
N THR A 22 -6.84 3.38 -3.65
CA THR A 22 -6.60 1.95 -3.67
C THR A 22 -7.18 1.33 -2.41
N VAL A 23 -7.77 0.15 -2.53
CA VAL A 23 -8.29 -0.61 -1.38
C VAL A 23 -7.43 -1.83 -1.15
N PHE A 24 -6.92 -2.01 0.08
CA PHE A 24 -6.17 -3.18 0.50
C PHE A 24 -7.04 -4.11 1.34
N LYS A 25 -7.31 -5.31 0.83
CA LYS A 25 -8.02 -6.38 1.56
C LYS A 25 -7.05 -7.47 2.04
N TYR A 26 -7.10 -7.81 3.33
CA TYR A 26 -6.27 -8.86 3.95
C TYR A 26 -6.86 -9.31 5.29
N ILE A 27 -6.37 -10.42 5.84
CA ILE A 27 -6.76 -10.89 7.18
C ILE A 27 -5.89 -10.14 8.21
N PRO A 28 -6.44 -9.19 9.00
CA PRO A 28 -5.64 -8.28 9.84
C PRO A 28 -4.93 -8.97 11.00
N LYS A 29 -5.33 -10.21 11.34
CA LYS A 29 -4.62 -11.06 12.31
C LYS A 29 -3.23 -11.48 11.82
N TYR A 30 -3.04 -11.61 10.51
CA TYR A 30 -1.83 -12.18 9.92
C TYR A 30 -1.02 -11.17 9.11
N TYR A 31 -1.61 -10.03 8.76
CA TYR A 31 -1.11 -9.15 7.71
C TYR A 31 -1.40 -7.68 8.07
N ASN A 32 -0.62 -6.77 7.53
CA ASN A 32 -0.83 -5.32 7.61
C ASN A 32 -0.34 -4.63 6.34
N VAL A 33 -0.68 -3.36 6.14
CA VAL A 33 -0.10 -2.57 5.04
C VAL A 33 0.70 -1.43 5.63
N VAL A 34 1.94 -1.27 5.19
CA VAL A 34 2.81 -0.18 5.62
C VAL A 34 3.23 0.63 4.41
N LYS A 35 2.90 1.92 4.41
CA LYS A 35 3.42 2.86 3.41
C LYS A 35 4.83 3.25 3.81
N VAL A 36 5.77 3.12 2.89
CA VAL A 36 7.20 3.44 3.09
C VAL A 36 7.71 4.32 1.94
N ASN A 37 8.93 4.83 2.09
CA ASN A 37 9.66 5.42 0.97
C ASN A 37 10.37 4.30 0.16
N GLN A 38 11.01 4.67 -0.95
CA GLN A 38 11.70 3.72 -1.84
C GLN A 38 12.80 2.92 -1.12
N SER A 39 13.55 3.55 -0.21
CA SER A 39 14.60 2.85 0.54
C SER A 39 14.02 1.80 1.48
N GLY A 40 12.93 2.13 2.19
CA GLY A 40 12.21 1.18 3.05
C GLY A 40 11.59 0.04 2.25
N TYR A 41 11.09 0.32 1.05
CA TYR A 41 10.59 -0.73 0.15
C TYR A 41 11.69 -1.71 -0.27
N ASN A 42 12.81 -1.19 -0.78
CA ASN A 42 13.92 -2.02 -1.25
C ASN A 42 14.55 -2.86 -0.13
N ALA A 43 14.55 -2.34 1.10
CA ALA A 43 15.07 -3.05 2.27
C ALA A 43 14.02 -3.89 2.99
N CYS A 44 12.74 -3.83 2.59
CA CYS A 44 11.61 -4.34 3.36
C CYS A 44 11.63 -3.87 4.84
N ASP A 45 11.94 -2.59 5.05
CA ASP A 45 12.09 -1.97 6.36
C ASP A 45 10.94 -0.98 6.66
N ALA A 46 10.22 -1.25 7.76
CA ALA A 46 9.12 -0.45 8.26
C ALA A 46 9.50 0.53 9.38
N LYS A 47 10.77 0.63 9.79
CA LYS A 47 11.22 1.52 10.89
C LYS A 47 10.82 2.98 10.68
N ASN A 48 10.91 3.46 9.44
CA ASN A 48 10.54 4.83 9.05
C ASN A 48 9.23 4.84 8.25
N ALA A 49 8.23 4.08 8.73
CA ALA A 49 6.92 4.02 8.09
C ALA A 49 6.31 5.42 7.96
N ILE A 50 5.79 5.71 6.76
CA ILE A 50 4.99 6.92 6.48
C ILE A 50 3.58 6.75 7.05
N ALA A 51 3.02 5.54 6.91
CA ALA A 51 1.72 5.18 7.47
C ALA A 51 1.62 3.67 7.69
N VAL A 52 0.81 3.26 8.67
CA VAL A 52 0.54 1.85 8.97
C VAL A 52 -0.97 1.63 9.01
N TYR A 53 -1.43 0.64 8.27
CA TYR A 53 -2.83 0.25 8.15
C TYR A 53 -3.02 -1.19 8.64
N LYS A 54 -4.10 -1.43 9.40
CA LYS A 54 -4.33 -2.70 10.12
C LYS A 54 -5.79 -3.16 10.10
N SER A 55 -6.70 -2.53 9.34
CA SER A 55 -8.12 -2.89 9.40
C SER A 55 -8.46 -4.17 8.62
N GLY A 56 -7.64 -4.54 7.63
CA GLY A 56 -7.95 -5.63 6.70
C GLY A 56 -8.84 -5.22 5.53
N ASN A 57 -9.27 -3.95 5.48
CA ASN A 57 -10.00 -3.34 4.36
C ASN A 57 -9.68 -1.84 4.29
N ASP A 58 -8.42 -1.50 4.03
CA ASP A 58 -7.94 -0.13 4.11
C ASP A 58 -8.08 0.59 2.77
N MET A 59 -8.80 1.70 2.76
CA MET A 59 -8.86 2.62 1.62
C MET A 59 -7.76 3.68 1.76
N VAL A 60 -6.86 3.73 0.79
CA VAL A 60 -5.72 4.67 0.77
C VAL A 60 -5.86 5.60 -0.43
N THR A 61 -5.90 6.89 -0.16
CA THR A 61 -5.86 7.93 -1.20
C THR A 61 -4.44 8.11 -1.73
N LEU A 62 -4.29 8.15 -3.05
CA LEU A 62 -3.04 8.33 -3.76
C LEU A 62 -3.10 9.62 -4.59
N GLN A 63 -2.07 10.44 -4.43
CA GLN A 63 -1.77 11.56 -5.32
C GLN A 63 -0.86 11.08 -6.46
N SER A 64 -0.59 11.96 -7.44
CA SER A 64 0.38 11.67 -8.50
C SER A 64 1.75 11.30 -7.92
N GLY A 65 2.47 10.42 -8.62
CA GLY A 65 3.77 9.90 -8.21
C GLY A 65 3.75 8.41 -7.83
N VAL A 66 4.87 7.98 -7.26
CA VAL A 66 5.13 6.57 -6.94
C VAL A 66 4.92 6.33 -5.45
N HIS A 67 4.11 5.33 -5.12
CA HIS A 67 3.80 4.94 -3.75
C HIS A 67 4.28 3.51 -3.51
N TYR A 68 4.97 3.33 -2.38
CA TYR A 68 5.55 2.05 -1.99
C TYR A 68 4.86 1.50 -0.75
N PHE A 69 4.46 0.24 -0.82
CA PHE A 69 3.79 -0.45 0.27
C PHE A 69 4.43 -1.80 0.53
N ILE A 70 4.57 -2.16 1.80
CA ILE A 70 5.09 -3.46 2.25
C ILE A 70 4.16 -4.08 3.30
N CYS A 71 4.24 -5.39 3.44
CA CYS A 71 3.76 -6.16 4.58
C CYS A 71 4.90 -6.22 5.61
N SER A 72 4.70 -5.77 6.84
CA SER A 72 5.78 -5.74 7.85
C SER A 72 5.66 -6.86 8.89
N VAL A 73 4.80 -7.86 8.65
CA VAL A 73 4.64 -9.00 9.54
C VAL A 73 5.70 -10.04 9.21
N GLY A 74 6.49 -10.43 10.21
CA GLY A 74 7.54 -11.44 10.04
C GLY A 74 8.53 -11.07 8.93
N ASP A 75 8.77 -12.03 8.03
CA ASP A 75 9.63 -11.90 6.85
C ASP A 75 8.83 -11.97 5.54
N ASP A 76 7.53 -11.66 5.59
CA ASP A 76 6.61 -11.72 4.45
C ASP A 76 7.05 -10.85 3.26
N CYS A 77 7.56 -9.65 3.54
CA CYS A 77 8.08 -8.79 2.47
C CYS A 77 9.33 -9.41 1.81
N GLN A 78 10.29 -9.87 2.61
CA GLN A 78 11.58 -10.37 2.10
C GLN A 78 11.46 -11.74 1.42
N LYS A 79 10.70 -12.67 2.01
CA LYS A 79 10.64 -14.07 1.54
C LYS A 79 9.49 -14.32 0.57
N HIS A 80 8.37 -13.65 0.76
CA HIS A 80 7.15 -13.89 -0.01
C HIS A 80 6.86 -12.76 -1.00
N GLY A 81 7.71 -11.72 -1.06
CA GLY A 81 7.55 -10.60 -2.00
C GLY A 81 6.29 -9.78 -1.73
N MET A 82 5.85 -9.73 -0.46
CA MET A 82 4.58 -9.11 -0.07
C MET A 82 4.73 -7.58 0.02
N SER A 83 4.92 -7.00 -1.16
CA SER A 83 5.21 -5.60 -1.39
C SER A 83 4.62 -5.17 -2.73
N VAL A 84 4.14 -3.94 -2.83
CA VAL A 84 3.60 -3.39 -4.09
C VAL A 84 4.06 -1.95 -4.33
N VAL A 85 4.31 -1.64 -5.60
CA VAL A 85 4.54 -0.29 -6.09
C VAL A 85 3.32 0.13 -6.90
N ILE A 86 2.76 1.30 -6.58
CA ILE A 86 1.66 1.89 -7.35
C ILE A 86 2.13 3.22 -7.92
N GLN A 87 2.04 3.36 -9.24
CA GLN A 87 2.32 4.61 -9.94
C GLN A 87 1.01 5.27 -10.37
N VAL A 88 0.79 6.48 -9.90
CA VAL A 88 -0.32 7.35 -10.33
C VAL A 88 0.26 8.41 -11.26
N LEU A 89 -0.28 8.48 -12.48
CA LEU A 89 0.12 9.45 -13.52
C LEU A 89 -0.66 10.76 -13.38
#